data_AF-W7CWM2-F1
#
_entry.id   AF-W7CWM2-F1
#
_cell.length_a   1.000
_cell.length_b   1.000
_cell.length_c   1.000
_cell.angle_alpha   90.00
_cell.angle_beta   90.00
_cell.angle_gamma   90.00
#
_symmetry.space_group_name_H-M   'P 1'
#
loop_
_entity.id
_entity.type
_entity.pdbx_description
1 polymer ?
#
loop_
_entity_poly.entity_id
_entity_poly.type
_entity_poly.pdbx_seq_one_letter_code
_entity_poly.pdbx_strand_id
1 'polypeptide(L)'
;MKKTELISFFLDLRDFPTDKKKHSNTRLNDLTIKYGIDFETASKFNQLLSDTYTEIEQRGGIEKYQHSDISWLKSELELLLLAYHFCSDQGLKIADISVMLSANETAIFPKTPSQLQNTFYKLKKQLIQVEDIHKRKPGRKRKSKEEKSAQQRRKLQNKQRETHSYSNPEIVRLFSDTMNNIQILSHNPENAEKITDVHQLINGLHTLSSIAVATSNAHSAQANTMNDYMRLKSRLLSLELELDQTKQQQHSLQHLLSQYLFNGETASLISETASLISETAFQQKAHNLLATQGITEENYQQFEYFSDGFTTQNT
;
A
#
# COMPACT_ATOMS: atom_id res chain seq x y z
N MET A 1 6.96 -34.06 1.26
CA MET A 1 6.32 -34.61 2.48
C MET A 1 4.80 -34.48 2.37
N LYS A 2 4.05 -35.40 2.97
CA LYS A 2 2.58 -35.27 3.09
C LYS A 2 2.23 -34.23 4.16
N LYS A 3 1.06 -33.59 4.05
CA LYS A 3 0.56 -32.61 5.04
C LYS A 3 0.60 -33.17 6.48
N THR A 4 0.24 -34.44 6.65
CA THR A 4 0.24 -35.13 7.95
C THR A 4 1.65 -35.24 8.55
N GLU A 5 2.67 -35.50 7.73
CA GLU A 5 4.07 -35.58 8.19
C GLU A 5 4.60 -34.21 8.61
N LEU A 6 4.18 -33.16 7.91
CA LEU A 6 4.54 -31.78 8.27
C LEU A 6 3.88 -31.34 9.58
N ILE A 7 2.61 -31.69 9.79
CA ILE A 7 1.94 -31.47 11.09
C ILE A 7 2.71 -32.17 12.20
N SER A 8 3.05 -33.45 12.02
CA SER A 8 3.82 -34.21 13.02
C SER A 8 5.20 -33.62 13.26
N PHE A 9 5.90 -33.16 12.22
CA PHE A 9 7.18 -32.46 12.37
C PHE A 9 7.04 -31.19 13.22
N PHE A 10 6.05 -30.35 12.92
CA PHE A 10 5.82 -29.10 13.64
C PHE A 10 5.37 -29.31 15.10
N LEU A 11 4.60 -30.38 15.38
CA LEU A 11 4.27 -30.78 16.75
C LEU A 11 5.50 -31.27 17.51
N ASP A 12 6.29 -32.17 16.90
CA ASP A 12 7.52 -32.69 17.50
C ASP A 12 8.56 -31.57 17.76
N LEU A 13 8.59 -30.55 16.88
CA LEU A 13 9.44 -29.37 17.02
C LEU A 13 8.92 -28.39 18.09
N ARG A 14 7.60 -28.23 18.22
CA ARG A 14 7.00 -27.39 19.27
C ARG A 14 7.20 -27.98 20.65
N ASP A 15 7.13 -29.30 20.78
CA ASP A 15 7.31 -30.00 22.06
C ASP A 15 8.81 -30.12 22.46
N PHE A 16 9.71 -29.51 21.68
CA PHE A 16 11.16 -29.53 21.86
C PHE A 16 11.72 -28.63 22.99
N PRO A 17 11.08 -27.56 23.51
CA PRO A 17 11.72 -26.67 24.47
C PRO A 17 11.19 -26.86 25.90
N THR A 18 11.74 -27.84 26.64
CA THR A 18 11.80 -27.76 28.12
C THR A 18 13.01 -28.43 28.77
N ASP A 19 13.76 -29.31 28.09
CA ASP A 19 14.84 -30.06 28.76
C ASP A 19 16.28 -29.64 28.40
N LYS A 20 17.03 -29.41 29.47
CA LYS A 20 18.41 -28.94 29.57
C LYS A 20 19.37 -29.58 28.54
N LYS A 21 19.92 -28.74 27.65
CA LYS A 21 21.25 -28.67 26.96
C LYS A 21 22.11 -29.91 26.64
N LYS A 22 21.82 -31.14 27.11
CA LYS A 22 22.67 -32.33 26.86
C LYS A 22 22.12 -33.31 25.83
N HIS A 23 20.83 -33.27 25.50
CA HIS A 23 20.19 -34.20 24.54
C HIS A 23 19.57 -33.52 23.31
N SER A 24 19.74 -32.21 23.13
CA SER A 24 19.10 -31.46 22.04
C SER A 24 19.63 -31.87 20.67
N ASN A 25 20.94 -32.03 20.49
CA ASN A 25 21.51 -32.28 19.17
C ASN A 25 21.23 -33.70 18.66
N THR A 26 21.25 -34.70 19.55
CA THR A 26 20.94 -36.09 19.19
C THR A 26 19.48 -36.24 18.77
N ARG A 27 18.56 -35.63 19.52
CA ARG A 27 17.12 -35.69 19.23
C ARG A 27 16.73 -34.84 18.00
N LEU A 28 17.44 -33.73 17.77
CA LEU A 28 17.28 -32.96 16.52
C LEU A 28 17.77 -33.79 15.32
N ASN A 29 18.87 -34.51 15.48
CA ASN A 29 19.36 -35.43 14.45
C ASN A 29 18.34 -36.56 14.18
N ASP A 30 17.74 -37.14 15.23
CA ASP A 30 16.68 -38.13 15.09
C ASP A 30 15.45 -37.58 14.34
N LEU A 31 15.08 -36.31 14.57
CA LEU A 31 14.01 -35.63 13.83
C LEU A 31 14.38 -35.42 12.35
N THR A 32 15.62 -35.03 12.07
CA THR A 32 16.09 -34.84 10.69
C THR A 32 16.06 -36.15 9.90
N ILE A 33 16.45 -37.25 10.53
CA ILE A 33 16.39 -38.59 9.95
C ILE A 33 14.93 -39.04 9.77
N LYS A 34 14.07 -38.82 10.77
CA LYS A 34 12.66 -39.23 10.75
C LYS A 34 11.86 -38.56 9.64
N TYR A 35 12.11 -37.28 9.38
CA TYR A 35 11.34 -36.49 8.42
C TYR A 35 12.08 -36.20 7.12
N GLY A 36 13.35 -36.60 6.99
CA GLY A 36 14.17 -36.36 5.80
C GLY A 36 14.44 -34.87 5.57
N ILE A 37 14.61 -34.10 6.65
CA ILE A 37 14.84 -32.65 6.61
C ILE A 37 16.31 -32.39 6.89
N ASP A 38 16.89 -31.40 6.22
CA ASP A 38 18.27 -31.00 6.47
C ASP A 38 18.47 -30.48 7.91
N PHE A 39 19.61 -30.84 8.50
CA PHE A 39 19.93 -30.51 9.88
C PHE A 39 20.05 -29.00 10.11
N GLU A 40 20.59 -28.26 9.14
CA GLU A 40 20.70 -26.80 9.25
C GLU A 40 19.32 -26.15 9.32
N THR A 41 18.38 -26.63 8.50
CA THR A 41 17.00 -26.15 8.49
C THR A 41 16.29 -26.45 9.81
N ALA A 42 16.40 -27.68 10.31
CA ALA A 42 15.82 -28.07 11.59
C ALA A 42 16.43 -27.30 12.77
N SER A 43 17.74 -27.04 12.73
CA SER A 43 18.45 -26.25 13.74
C SER A 43 17.98 -24.80 13.76
N LYS A 44 17.84 -24.16 12.59
CA LYS A 44 17.30 -22.80 12.45
C LYS A 44 15.87 -22.69 13.00
N PHE A 45 15.02 -23.66 12.67
CA PHE A 45 13.66 -23.74 13.22
C PHE A 45 13.67 -23.79 14.75
N ASN A 46 14.48 -24.69 15.32
CA ASN A 46 14.56 -24.84 16.77
C ASN A 46 15.11 -23.58 17.48
N GLN A 47 16.12 -22.93 16.88
CA GLN A 47 16.67 -21.67 17.40
C GLN A 47 15.62 -20.57 17.42
N LEU A 48 14.99 -20.28 16.28
CA LEU A 48 13.99 -19.22 16.17
C LEU A 48 12.76 -19.48 17.06
N LEU A 49 12.36 -20.74 17.19
CA LEU A 49 11.27 -21.15 18.07
C LEU A 49 11.64 -20.91 19.54
N SER A 50 12.85 -21.32 19.95
CA SER A 50 13.37 -21.06 21.31
C SER A 50 13.48 -19.57 21.61
N ASP A 51 13.99 -18.77 20.67
CA ASP A 51 14.12 -17.32 20.82
C ASP A 51 12.74 -16.66 20.97
N THR A 52 11.78 -17.06 20.12
CA THR A 52 10.40 -16.55 20.16
C THR A 52 9.72 -16.85 21.51
N TYR A 53 9.77 -18.10 21.98
CA TYR A 53 9.17 -18.46 23.27
C TYR A 53 9.89 -17.80 24.45
N THR A 54 11.22 -17.67 24.41
CA THR A 54 11.98 -16.95 25.44
C THR A 54 11.57 -15.48 25.51
N GLU A 55 11.41 -14.80 24.37
CA GLU A 55 10.93 -13.42 24.33
C GLU A 55 9.49 -13.27 24.83
N ILE A 56 8.62 -14.23 24.49
CA ILE A 56 7.24 -14.25 24.99
C ILE A 56 7.22 -14.41 26.52
N GLU A 57 8.03 -15.33 27.06
CA GLU A 57 8.16 -15.53 28.51
C GLU A 57 8.72 -14.29 29.21
N GLN A 58 9.75 -13.64 28.66
CA GLN A 58 10.31 -12.38 29.19
C GLN A 58 9.26 -11.25 29.25
N ARG A 59 8.28 -11.25 28.35
CA ARG A 59 7.18 -10.27 28.32
C ARG A 59 6.03 -10.64 29.27
N GLY A 60 6.15 -11.75 30.00
CA GLY A 60 5.24 -12.23 31.02
C GLY A 60 4.24 -13.28 30.53
N GLY A 61 4.66 -14.10 29.56
CA GLY A 61 3.93 -15.26 29.08
C GLY A 61 2.98 -14.98 27.90
N ILE A 62 2.42 -16.06 27.36
CA ILE A 62 1.64 -16.06 26.12
C ILE A 62 0.40 -15.15 26.16
N GLU A 63 -0.32 -15.14 27.28
CA GLU A 63 -1.55 -14.35 27.44
C GLU A 63 -1.25 -12.85 27.48
N LYS A 64 -0.22 -12.46 28.25
CA LYS A 64 0.22 -11.06 28.33
C LYS A 64 0.77 -10.58 27.00
N TYR A 65 1.50 -11.43 26.27
CA TYR A 65 1.94 -11.13 24.91
C TYR A 65 0.76 -10.89 23.96
N GLN A 66 -0.23 -11.80 23.94
CA GLN A 66 -1.41 -11.69 23.09
C GLN A 66 -2.22 -10.41 23.36
N HIS A 67 -2.25 -9.91 24.58
CA HIS A 67 -2.94 -8.66 24.96
C HIS A 67 -2.05 -7.41 24.99
N SER A 68 -0.74 -7.55 24.75
CA SER A 68 0.21 -6.42 24.72
C SER A 68 0.00 -5.49 23.53
N ASP A 69 0.68 -4.34 23.52
CA ASP A 69 0.72 -3.40 22.40
C ASP A 69 1.52 -3.92 21.20
N ILE A 70 2.12 -5.11 21.28
CA ILE A 70 2.92 -5.71 20.21
C ILE A 70 2.07 -6.76 19.49
N SER A 71 2.10 -6.67 18.16
CA SER A 71 1.38 -7.57 17.26
C SER A 71 2.24 -8.74 16.82
N TRP A 72 3.52 -8.48 16.53
CA TRP A 72 4.49 -9.48 16.05
C TRP A 72 5.87 -9.14 16.60
N LEU A 73 6.60 -10.16 17.04
CA LEU A 73 8.01 -10.07 17.38
C LEU A 73 8.87 -10.26 16.14
N LYS A 74 10.07 -9.68 16.13
CA LYS A 74 11.05 -9.91 15.06
C LYS A 74 11.33 -11.41 14.85
N SER A 75 11.65 -12.13 15.93
CA SER A 75 11.89 -13.58 15.93
C SER A 75 10.68 -14.37 15.44
N GLU A 76 9.45 -13.95 15.80
CA GLU A 76 8.20 -14.55 15.33
C GLU A 76 8.01 -14.36 13.82
N LEU A 77 8.38 -13.21 13.25
CA LEU A 77 8.29 -12.94 11.81
C LEU A 77 9.32 -13.74 11.01
N GLU A 78 10.53 -13.91 11.53
CA GLU A 78 11.57 -14.74 10.93
C GLU A 78 11.15 -16.21 10.91
N LEU A 79 10.61 -16.71 12.03
CA LEU A 79 10.05 -18.06 12.12
C LEU A 79 8.88 -18.25 11.13
N LEU A 80 8.02 -17.23 10.99
CA LEU A 80 6.90 -17.27 10.05
C LEU A 80 7.39 -17.38 8.61
N LEU A 81 8.37 -16.58 8.20
CA LEU A 81 8.93 -16.68 6.84
C LEU A 81 9.55 -18.05 6.59
N LEU A 82 10.37 -18.55 7.52
CA LEU A 82 11.00 -19.85 7.40
C LEU A 82 9.96 -20.97 7.27
N ALA A 83 8.92 -20.95 8.10
CA ALA A 83 7.84 -21.94 8.06
C ALA A 83 7.06 -21.92 6.75
N TYR A 84 6.72 -20.72 6.23
CA TYR A 84 5.99 -20.61 4.98
C TYR A 84 6.83 -21.02 3.77
N HIS A 85 8.11 -20.63 3.71
CA HIS A 85 9.00 -21.06 2.63
C HIS A 85 9.19 -22.58 2.63
N PHE A 86 9.53 -23.15 3.78
CA PHE A 86 9.70 -24.59 3.93
C PHE A 86 8.45 -25.38 3.51
N CYS A 87 7.25 -24.96 3.94
CA CYS A 87 6.02 -25.65 3.56
C CYS A 87 5.63 -25.42 2.08
N SER A 88 5.95 -24.26 1.54
CA SER A 88 5.72 -23.95 0.11
C SER A 88 6.61 -24.82 -0.77
N ASP A 89 7.86 -25.05 -0.39
CA ASP A 89 8.79 -25.94 -1.11
C ASP A 89 8.31 -27.40 -1.10
N GLN A 90 7.53 -27.79 -0.10
CA GLN A 90 6.85 -29.08 -0.02
C GLN A 90 5.52 -29.14 -0.80
N GLY A 91 5.14 -28.07 -1.51
CA GLY A 91 3.96 -28.02 -2.39
C GLY A 91 2.63 -27.71 -1.71
N LEU A 92 2.62 -27.25 -0.46
CA LEU A 92 1.39 -26.83 0.22
C LEU A 92 0.90 -25.47 -0.27
N LYS A 93 -0.43 -25.31 -0.36
CA LYS A 93 -1.04 -24.00 -0.63
C LYS A 93 -0.90 -23.11 0.59
N ILE A 94 -0.67 -21.81 0.37
CA ILE A 94 -0.53 -20.79 1.42
C ILE A 94 -1.68 -20.86 2.44
N ALA A 95 -2.92 -21.06 1.99
CA ALA A 95 -4.08 -21.19 2.88
C ALA A 95 -3.98 -22.41 3.81
N ASP A 96 -3.53 -23.55 3.28
CA ASP A 96 -3.36 -24.79 4.06
C ASP A 96 -2.22 -24.64 5.09
N ILE A 97 -1.15 -23.93 4.72
CA ILE A 97 -0.04 -23.59 5.61
C ILE A 97 -0.53 -22.68 6.76
N SER A 98 -1.34 -21.67 6.45
CA SER A 98 -1.90 -20.76 7.45
C SER A 98 -2.76 -21.48 8.48
N VAL A 99 -3.58 -22.44 8.05
CA VAL A 99 -4.38 -23.26 8.97
C VAL A 99 -3.49 -24.13 9.83
N MET A 100 -2.53 -24.82 9.22
CA MET A 100 -1.61 -25.72 9.89
C MET A 100 -0.80 -25.03 11.00
N LEU A 101 -0.19 -23.88 10.71
CA LEU A 101 0.68 -23.16 11.64
C LEU A 101 -0.08 -22.37 12.73
N SER A 102 -1.40 -22.22 12.56
CA SER A 102 -2.22 -21.43 13.48
C SER A 102 -2.42 -22.10 14.83
N ALA A 103 -2.97 -21.32 15.77
CA ALA A 103 -3.46 -21.79 17.06
C ALA A 103 -4.46 -22.97 16.97
N ASN A 104 -5.06 -23.22 15.80
CA ASN A 104 -6.09 -24.24 15.63
C ASN A 104 -5.54 -25.66 15.43
N GLU A 105 -4.37 -25.84 14.80
CA GLU A 105 -3.81 -27.17 14.51
C GLU A 105 -2.51 -27.40 15.30
N THR A 106 -1.40 -26.80 14.88
CA THR A 106 -0.09 -27.04 15.52
C THR A 106 0.18 -26.13 16.71
N ALA A 107 -0.51 -24.99 16.82
CA ALA A 107 -0.32 -23.98 17.85
C ALA A 107 1.13 -23.48 18.02
N ILE A 108 1.90 -23.49 16.92
CA ILE A 108 3.24 -22.87 16.87
C ILE A 108 3.10 -21.36 17.07
N PHE A 109 2.15 -20.75 16.37
CA PHE A 109 1.87 -19.33 16.52
C PHE A 109 0.58 -19.14 17.33
N PRO A 110 0.58 -18.23 18.32
CA PRO A 110 -0.62 -17.83 19.06
C PRO A 110 -1.50 -16.88 18.23
N LYS A 111 -1.72 -17.21 16.94
CA LYS A 111 -2.34 -16.35 15.92
C LYS A 111 -3.34 -17.17 15.11
N THR A 112 -4.36 -16.48 14.60
CA THR A 112 -5.37 -17.05 13.69
C THR A 112 -4.80 -17.27 12.29
N PRO A 113 -5.37 -18.19 11.48
CA PRO A 113 -4.94 -18.40 10.09
C PRO A 113 -4.93 -17.11 9.27
N SER A 114 -5.98 -16.28 9.42
CA SER A 114 -6.09 -15.00 8.72
C SER A 114 -5.00 -14.00 9.12
N GLN A 115 -4.60 -13.96 10.40
CA GLN A 115 -3.51 -13.10 10.85
C GLN A 115 -2.17 -13.54 10.25
N LEU A 116 -1.91 -14.85 10.20
CA LEU A 116 -0.71 -15.42 9.60
C LEU A 116 -0.64 -15.10 8.10
N GLN A 117 -1.72 -15.40 7.36
CA GLN A 117 -1.80 -15.19 5.92
C GLN A 117 -1.63 -13.72 5.52
N ASN A 118 -2.32 -12.81 6.22
CA ASN A 118 -2.22 -11.37 5.94
C ASN A 118 -0.83 -10.82 6.22
N THR A 119 -0.18 -11.29 7.29
CA THR A 119 1.17 -10.85 7.66
C THR A 119 2.19 -11.39 6.67
N PHE A 120 2.08 -12.66 6.28
CA PHE A 120 2.89 -13.27 5.22
C PHE A 120 2.84 -12.47 3.91
N TYR A 121 1.63 -12.12 3.43
CA TYR A 121 1.52 -11.32 2.21
C TYR A 121 2.07 -9.90 2.35
N LYS A 122 1.96 -9.28 3.53
CA LYS A 122 2.56 -7.97 3.79
C LYS A 122 4.09 -8.04 3.81
N LEU A 123 4.67 -9.08 4.39
CA LEU A 123 6.12 -9.33 4.34
C LEU A 123 6.60 -9.58 2.91
N LYS A 124 5.90 -10.45 2.16
CA LYS A 124 6.23 -10.76 0.75
C LYS A 124 6.18 -9.52 -0.15
N LYS A 125 5.22 -8.61 0.09
CA LYS A 125 5.09 -7.33 -0.64
C LYS A 125 5.96 -6.21 -0.08
N GLN A 126 6.83 -6.48 0.90
CA GLN A 126 7.68 -5.49 1.57
C GLN A 126 6.89 -4.30 2.16
N LEU A 127 5.63 -4.52 2.55
CA LEU A 127 4.79 -3.50 3.21
C LEU A 127 5.11 -3.36 4.70
N ILE A 128 5.78 -4.37 5.28
CA ILE A 128 6.29 -4.41 6.65
C ILE A 128 7.71 -4.99 6.60
N GLN A 129 8.58 -4.50 7.48
CA GLN A 129 9.94 -5.01 7.64
C GLN A 129 9.98 -6.11 8.72
N VAL A 130 11.09 -6.85 8.77
CA VAL A 130 11.33 -7.88 9.79
C VAL A 130 11.81 -7.20 11.07
N GLU A 131 10.87 -6.60 11.78
CA GLU A 131 11.07 -5.84 13.02
C GLU A 131 9.83 -5.98 13.94
N ASP A 132 9.94 -5.55 15.20
CA ASP A 132 8.83 -5.61 16.15
C ASP A 132 7.64 -4.73 15.69
N ILE A 133 6.52 -5.38 15.33
CA ILE A 133 5.33 -4.69 14.83
C ILE A 133 4.38 -4.38 15.97
N HIS A 134 4.10 -3.10 16.19
CA HIS A 134 3.15 -2.65 17.20
C HIS A 134 1.70 -2.63 16.67
N LYS A 135 0.75 -2.99 17.53
CA LYS A 135 -0.69 -2.92 17.24
C LYS A 135 -1.11 -1.47 17.05
N ARG A 136 -1.60 -1.16 15.84
CA ARG A 136 -2.14 0.16 15.52
C ARG A 136 -3.63 0.20 15.90
N LYS A 137 -4.01 1.13 16.77
CA LYS A 137 -5.43 1.34 17.10
C LYS A 137 -6.22 1.71 15.84
N PRO A 138 -7.34 1.05 15.56
CA PRO A 138 -8.24 1.47 14.49
C PRO A 138 -8.85 2.83 14.84
N GLY A 139 -9.28 3.55 13.81
CA GLY A 139 -9.94 4.84 13.96
C GLY A 139 -9.24 5.97 13.22
N ARG A 140 -9.97 7.07 13.07
CA ARG A 140 -9.48 8.26 12.38
C ARG A 140 -8.30 8.83 13.15
N LYS A 141 -7.17 9.00 12.45
CA LYS A 141 -6.01 9.70 13.02
C LYS A 141 -6.46 11.05 13.56
N ARG A 142 -6.03 11.38 14.78
CA ARG A 142 -6.25 12.71 15.33
C ARG A 142 -5.57 13.70 14.39
N LYS A 143 -6.33 14.73 14.01
CA LYS A 143 -5.79 15.78 13.14
C LYS A 143 -4.56 16.38 13.79
N SER A 144 -3.50 16.53 13.00
CA SER A 144 -2.29 17.28 13.40
C SER A 144 -2.68 18.68 13.90
N LYS A 145 -1.85 19.29 14.76
CA LYS A 145 -2.03 20.70 15.16
C LYS A 145 -2.13 21.62 13.94
N GLU A 146 -1.38 21.32 12.89
CA GLU A 146 -1.40 22.03 11.61
C GLU A 146 -2.67 21.76 10.81
N GLU A 147 -3.16 20.53 10.79
CA GLU A 147 -4.45 20.21 10.16
C GLU A 147 -5.63 20.85 10.91
N LYS A 148 -5.54 20.95 12.25
CA LYS A 148 -6.53 21.64 13.07
C LYS A 148 -6.51 23.14 12.82
N SER A 149 -5.32 23.76 12.73
CA SER A 149 -5.20 25.20 12.44
C SER A 149 -5.60 25.52 11.00
N ALA A 150 -5.21 24.70 10.04
CA ALA A 150 -5.65 24.81 8.64
C ALA A 150 -7.16 24.61 8.51
N GLN A 151 -7.75 23.66 9.25
CA GLN A 151 -9.19 23.49 9.25
C GLN A 151 -9.92 24.62 9.99
N GLN A 152 -9.38 25.18 11.06
CA GLN A 152 -9.93 26.39 11.69
C GLN A 152 -9.86 27.58 10.74
N ARG A 153 -8.74 27.79 10.04
CA ARG A 153 -8.60 28.83 9.02
C ARG A 153 -9.59 28.63 7.87
N ARG A 154 -9.75 27.40 7.39
CA ARG A 154 -10.78 27.06 6.39
C ARG A 154 -12.19 27.22 6.92
N LYS A 155 -12.47 26.91 8.19
CA LYS A 155 -13.77 27.15 8.82
C LYS A 155 -14.04 28.65 8.98
N LEU A 156 -13.04 29.46 9.31
CA LEU A 156 -13.15 30.92 9.37
C LEU A 156 -13.37 31.52 7.98
N GLN A 157 -12.66 31.05 6.96
CA GLN A 157 -12.90 31.43 5.56
C GLN A 157 -14.27 30.96 5.06
N ASN A 158 -14.70 29.76 5.41
CA ASN A 158 -16.03 29.27 5.05
C ASN A 158 -17.12 30.01 5.82
N LYS A 159 -16.91 30.40 7.09
CA LYS A 159 -17.86 31.26 7.83
C LYS A 159 -17.97 32.65 7.21
N GLN A 160 -16.92 33.14 6.56
CA GLN A 160 -16.95 34.36 5.75
C GLN A 160 -17.59 34.15 4.35
N ARG A 161 -17.70 32.90 3.86
CA ARG A 161 -18.39 32.54 2.61
C ARG A 161 -19.83 32.02 2.82
N GLU A 162 -20.17 31.56 4.03
CA GLU A 162 -21.48 31.03 4.44
C GLU A 162 -22.41 32.11 5.02
N THR A 163 -22.01 33.38 5.04
CA THR A 163 -22.92 34.50 5.36
C THR A 163 -23.99 34.72 4.28
N HIS A 164 -24.04 33.92 3.23
CA HIS A 164 -25.16 33.88 2.27
C HIS A 164 -25.82 32.50 2.25
N SER A 165 -26.11 31.94 3.43
CA SER A 165 -27.20 30.96 3.53
C SER A 165 -28.51 31.71 3.30
N TYR A 166 -29.01 31.70 2.06
CA TYR A 166 -30.34 32.21 1.68
C TYR A 166 -31.48 31.32 2.19
N SER A 167 -31.37 30.82 3.42
CA SER A 167 -32.52 30.32 4.13
C SER A 167 -32.76 31.29 5.28
N ASN A 168 -33.35 32.45 4.98
CA ASN A 168 -33.89 33.29 6.03
C ASN A 168 -35.09 32.52 6.62
N PRO A 169 -34.96 31.95 7.83
CA PRO A 169 -36.04 31.14 8.41
C PRO A 169 -37.31 31.97 8.60
N GLU A 170 -37.21 33.29 8.69
CA GLU A 170 -38.37 34.18 8.73
C GLU A 170 -39.13 34.20 7.41
N ILE A 171 -38.45 34.12 6.26
CA ILE A 171 -39.11 34.08 4.95
C ILE A 171 -39.86 32.75 4.78
N VAL A 172 -39.24 31.62 5.16
CA VAL A 172 -39.89 30.30 5.12
C VAL A 172 -41.11 30.23 6.04
N ARG A 173 -40.99 30.83 7.23
CA ARG A 173 -42.10 30.96 8.17
C ARG A 173 -43.21 31.87 7.61
N LEU A 174 -42.86 33.02 7.04
CA LEU A 174 -43.81 33.94 6.42
C LEU A 174 -44.56 33.29 5.24
N PHE A 175 -43.89 32.49 4.42
CA PHE A 175 -44.54 31.71 3.35
C PHE A 175 -45.46 30.62 3.91
N SER A 176 -45.09 29.97 5.01
CA SER A 176 -45.96 28.99 5.69
C SER A 176 -47.20 29.65 6.30
N ASP A 177 -47.01 30.79 6.97
CA ASP A 177 -48.08 31.55 7.62
C ASP A 177 -49.05 32.14 6.58
N THR A 178 -48.53 32.66 5.46
CA THR A 178 -49.35 33.14 4.33
C THR A 178 -50.12 32.00 3.68
N MET A 179 -49.51 30.83 3.44
CA MET A 179 -50.19 29.66 2.89
C MET A 179 -51.36 29.20 3.79
N ASN A 180 -51.15 29.18 5.11
CA ASN A 180 -52.20 28.83 6.07
C ASN A 180 -53.36 29.85 6.02
N ASN A 181 -53.04 31.14 5.96
CA ASN A 181 -54.05 32.20 5.85
C ASN A 181 -54.86 32.11 4.55
N ILE A 182 -54.22 31.76 3.42
CA ILE A 182 -54.88 31.56 2.13
C ILE A 182 -55.83 30.36 2.18
N GLN A 183 -55.42 29.27 2.82
CA GLN A 183 -56.25 28.06 2.99
C GLN A 183 -57.46 28.32 3.90
N ILE A 184 -57.34 29.21 4.88
CA ILE A 184 -58.48 29.65 5.69
C ILE A 184 -59.43 30.52 4.86
N LEU A 185 -58.89 31.46 4.08
CA LEU A 185 -59.68 32.35 3.21
C LEU A 185 -60.36 31.62 2.04
N SER A 186 -59.87 30.44 1.64
CA SER A 186 -60.47 29.62 0.56
C SER A 186 -61.79 28.97 0.90
N HIS A 187 -62.20 29.02 2.17
CA HIS A 187 -63.50 28.55 2.60
C HIS A 187 -64.64 29.56 2.33
N ASN A 188 -64.31 30.78 1.87
CA ASN A 188 -65.31 31.77 1.47
C ASN A 188 -65.40 31.86 -0.08
N PRO A 189 -66.57 31.53 -0.69
CA PRO A 189 -66.74 31.48 -2.14
C PRO A 189 -66.55 32.84 -2.85
N GLU A 190 -66.66 33.97 -2.14
CA GLU A 190 -66.43 35.31 -2.73
C GLU A 190 -64.95 35.60 -3.05
N ASN A 191 -64.02 34.80 -2.51
CA ASN A 191 -62.58 35.01 -2.66
C ASN A 191 -61.91 34.05 -3.66
N ALA A 192 -62.69 33.23 -4.39
CA ALA A 192 -62.17 32.15 -5.24
C ALA A 192 -61.17 32.62 -6.32
N GLU A 193 -61.45 33.75 -6.99
CA GLU A 193 -60.57 34.30 -8.04
C GLU A 193 -59.24 34.80 -7.46
N LYS A 194 -59.28 35.57 -6.37
CA LYS A 194 -58.09 36.10 -5.69
C LYS A 194 -57.17 34.99 -5.16
N ILE A 195 -57.75 33.86 -4.75
CA ILE A 195 -57.00 32.71 -4.24
C ILE A 195 -56.33 31.95 -5.38
N THR A 196 -56.96 31.91 -6.54
CA THR A 196 -56.39 31.33 -7.75
C THR A 196 -55.13 32.11 -8.18
N ASP A 197 -55.17 33.44 -8.17
CA ASP A 197 -54.01 34.30 -8.48
C ASP A 197 -52.85 34.08 -7.50
N VAL A 198 -53.17 33.93 -6.21
CA VAL A 198 -52.15 33.70 -5.18
C VAL A 198 -51.53 32.29 -5.31
N HIS A 199 -52.32 31.26 -5.63
CA HIS A 199 -51.77 29.94 -5.94
C HIS A 199 -50.89 29.95 -7.18
N GLN A 200 -51.26 30.70 -8.22
CA GLN A 200 -50.41 30.88 -9.41
C GLN A 200 -49.08 31.58 -9.07
N LEU A 201 -49.12 32.61 -8.21
CA LEU A 201 -47.92 33.30 -7.74
C LEU A 201 -47.00 32.36 -6.93
N ILE A 202 -47.56 31.58 -6.01
CA ILE A 202 -46.79 30.61 -5.21
C ILE A 202 -46.15 29.55 -6.11
N ASN A 203 -46.88 29.05 -7.11
CA ASN A 203 -46.34 28.10 -8.09
C ASN A 203 -45.22 28.73 -8.95
N GLY A 204 -45.36 30.00 -9.33
CA GLY A 204 -44.33 30.77 -10.02
C GLY A 204 -43.06 30.94 -9.19
N LEU A 205 -43.20 31.24 -7.90
CA LEU A 205 -42.07 31.35 -6.97
C LEU A 205 -41.37 30.00 -6.76
N HIS A 206 -42.13 28.91 -6.66
CA HIS A 206 -41.57 27.57 -6.53
C HIS A 206 -40.77 27.15 -7.77
N THR A 207 -41.31 27.42 -8.98
CA THR A 207 -40.60 27.14 -10.24
C THR A 207 -39.34 27.99 -10.39
N LEU A 208 -39.40 29.27 -10.05
CA LEU A 208 -38.22 30.15 -10.09
C LEU A 208 -37.15 29.70 -9.09
N SER A 209 -37.54 29.31 -7.88
CA SER A 209 -36.64 28.75 -6.87
C SER A 209 -35.97 27.47 -7.36
N SER A 210 -36.75 26.56 -7.97
CA SER A 210 -36.22 25.33 -8.55
C SER A 210 -35.20 25.60 -9.66
N ILE A 211 -35.47 26.57 -10.54
CA ILE A 211 -34.53 27.00 -11.60
C ILE A 211 -33.27 27.62 -10.98
N ALA A 212 -33.39 28.45 -9.96
CA ALA A 212 -32.25 29.06 -9.27
C ALA A 212 -31.35 28.00 -8.58
N VAL A 213 -31.96 26.97 -7.98
CA VAL A 213 -31.21 25.84 -7.41
C VAL A 213 -30.54 25.02 -8.51
N ALA A 214 -31.25 24.70 -9.59
CA ALA A 214 -30.72 23.92 -10.71
C ALA A 214 -29.54 24.64 -11.39
N THR A 215 -29.65 25.95 -11.61
CA THR A 215 -28.58 26.78 -12.17
C THR A 215 -27.38 26.87 -11.24
N SER A 216 -27.57 27.07 -9.94
CA SER A 216 -26.49 27.04 -8.95
C SER A 216 -25.73 25.70 -8.94
N ASN A 217 -26.48 24.59 -8.97
CA ASN A 217 -25.90 23.25 -9.04
C ASN A 217 -25.10 23.04 -10.33
N ALA A 218 -25.61 23.49 -11.48
CA ALA A 218 -24.91 23.44 -12.76
C ALA A 218 -23.58 24.22 -12.74
N HIS A 219 -23.58 25.44 -12.17
CA HIS A 219 -22.35 26.24 -12.02
C HIS A 219 -21.32 25.56 -11.12
N SER A 220 -21.77 24.95 -10.01
CA SER A 220 -20.87 24.20 -9.12
C SER A 220 -20.28 22.95 -9.79
N ALA A 221 -21.06 22.24 -10.60
CA ALA A 221 -20.59 21.09 -11.39
C ALA A 221 -19.56 21.52 -12.46
N GLN A 222 -19.79 22.65 -13.12
CA GLN A 222 -18.85 23.21 -14.08
C GLN A 222 -17.53 23.66 -13.42
N ALA A 223 -17.58 24.25 -12.23
CA ALA A 223 -16.38 24.59 -11.48
C ALA A 223 -15.56 23.35 -11.06
N ASN A 224 -16.24 22.27 -10.68
CA ASN A 224 -15.59 21.00 -10.31
C ASN A 224 -14.90 20.36 -11.52
N THR A 225 -15.58 20.28 -12.67
CA THR A 225 -15.00 19.71 -13.90
C THR A 225 -13.78 20.49 -14.39
N MET A 226 -13.79 21.83 -14.29
CA MET A 226 -12.62 22.65 -14.61
C MET A 226 -11.43 22.38 -13.67
N ASN A 227 -11.70 22.17 -12.38
CA ASN A 227 -10.66 21.84 -11.40
C ASN A 227 -10.04 20.46 -11.69
N ASP A 228 -10.88 19.47 -12.00
CA ASP A 228 -10.43 18.13 -12.39
C ASP A 228 -9.59 18.16 -13.67
N TYR A 229 -9.99 18.94 -14.67
CA TYR A 229 -9.20 19.16 -15.89
C TYR A 229 -7.82 19.76 -15.58
N MET A 230 -7.75 20.80 -14.75
CA MET A 230 -6.48 21.43 -14.37
C MET A 230 -5.57 20.47 -13.60
N ARG A 231 -6.15 19.66 -12.70
CA ARG A 231 -5.41 18.63 -11.96
C ARG A 231 -4.87 17.54 -12.89
N LEU A 232 -5.67 17.08 -13.84
CA LEU A 232 -5.25 16.06 -14.80
C LEU A 232 -4.14 16.58 -15.72
N LYS A 233 -4.27 17.81 -16.23
CA LYS A 233 -3.25 18.48 -17.04
C LYS A 233 -1.92 18.63 -16.30
N SER A 234 -1.97 19.01 -15.02
CA SER A 234 -0.78 19.10 -14.18
C SER A 234 -0.12 17.73 -13.97
N ARG A 235 -0.90 16.66 -13.78
CA ARG A 235 -0.34 15.30 -13.65
C ARG A 235 0.30 14.83 -14.95
N LEU A 236 -0.33 15.10 -16.10
CA LEU A 236 0.22 14.76 -17.42
C LEU A 236 1.59 15.41 -17.61
N LEU A 237 1.71 16.72 -17.35
CA LEU A 237 2.98 17.44 -17.45
C LEU A 237 4.06 16.84 -16.52
N SER A 238 3.69 16.47 -15.29
CA SER A 238 4.65 15.84 -14.37
C SER A 238 5.11 14.45 -14.87
N LEU A 239 4.21 13.69 -15.49
CA LEU A 239 4.53 12.37 -16.04
C LEU A 239 5.43 12.47 -17.27
N GLU A 240 5.24 13.48 -18.12
CA GLU A 240 6.13 13.76 -19.25
C GLU A 240 7.55 14.08 -18.75
N LEU A 241 7.67 14.89 -17.70
CA LEU A 241 8.98 15.20 -17.09
C LEU A 241 9.64 13.94 -16.47
N GLU A 242 8.87 13.12 -15.74
CA GLU A 242 9.36 11.85 -15.18
C GLU A 242 9.82 10.89 -16.28
N LEU A 243 9.09 10.82 -17.40
CA LEU A 243 9.44 10.00 -18.55
C LEU A 243 10.76 10.45 -19.18
N ASP A 244 10.95 11.74 -19.38
CA ASP A 244 12.18 12.28 -19.97
C ASP A 244 13.38 12.08 -19.05
N GLN A 245 13.22 12.26 -17.74
CA GLN A 245 14.28 11.92 -16.77
C GLN A 245 14.65 10.43 -16.82
N THR A 246 13.65 9.55 -16.93
CA THR A 246 13.88 8.11 -17.01
C THR A 246 14.63 7.75 -18.30
N LYS A 247 14.27 8.36 -19.43
CA LYS A 247 15.00 8.17 -20.70
C LYS A 247 16.45 8.64 -20.60
N GLN A 248 16.70 9.79 -19.98
CA GLN A 248 18.07 10.28 -19.75
C GLN A 248 18.89 9.31 -18.90
N GLN A 249 18.32 8.80 -17.80
CA GLN A 249 18.98 7.79 -16.97
C GLN A 249 19.26 6.51 -17.76
N GLN A 250 18.31 6.06 -18.58
CA GLN A 250 18.49 4.89 -19.44
C GLN A 250 19.65 5.12 -20.44
N HIS A 251 19.71 6.27 -21.10
CA HIS A 251 20.80 6.60 -22.01
C HIS A 251 22.15 6.67 -21.29
N SER A 252 22.21 7.25 -20.09
CA SER A 252 23.44 7.27 -19.27
C SER A 252 23.92 5.85 -18.92
N LEU A 253 23.00 4.95 -18.54
CA LEU A 253 23.33 3.56 -18.26
C LEU A 253 23.77 2.80 -19.51
N GLN A 254 23.13 3.02 -20.66
CA GLN A 254 23.54 2.45 -21.94
C GLN A 254 24.96 2.89 -22.30
N HIS A 255 25.26 4.17 -22.13
CA HIS A 255 26.59 4.70 -22.38
C HIS A 255 27.63 4.06 -21.46
N LEU A 256 27.38 3.99 -20.15
CA LEU A 256 28.29 3.37 -19.19
C LEU A 256 28.51 1.88 -19.49
N LEU A 257 27.46 1.16 -19.86
CA LEU A 257 27.56 -0.25 -20.26
C LEU A 257 28.38 -0.40 -21.55
N SER A 258 28.18 0.50 -22.52
CA SER A 258 28.94 0.48 -23.77
C SER A 258 30.42 0.79 -23.54
N GLN A 259 30.75 1.75 -22.66
CA GLN A 259 32.12 2.03 -22.25
C GLN A 259 32.74 0.83 -21.53
N TYR A 260 32.00 0.16 -20.65
CA TYR A 260 32.50 -1.05 -19.97
C TYR A 260 32.83 -2.19 -20.95
N LEU A 261 32.00 -2.40 -21.97
CA LEU A 261 32.17 -3.50 -22.93
C LEU A 261 33.19 -3.20 -24.04
N PHE A 262 33.26 -1.97 -24.53
CA PHE A 262 34.04 -1.61 -25.72
C PHE A 262 35.33 -0.84 -25.43
N ASN A 263 35.56 -0.36 -24.21
CA ASN A 263 36.83 0.30 -23.88
C ASN A 263 37.98 -0.72 -23.78
N GLY A 264 39.02 -0.53 -24.60
CA GLY A 264 40.11 -1.50 -24.80
C GLY A 264 40.94 -1.81 -23.55
N GLU A 265 41.04 -0.87 -22.60
CA GLU A 265 41.75 -1.09 -21.33
C GLU A 265 40.98 -2.04 -20.40
N THR A 266 39.65 -1.91 -20.31
CA THR A 266 38.80 -2.82 -19.51
C THR A 266 38.61 -4.16 -20.20
N ALA A 267 38.48 -4.20 -21.53
CA ALA A 267 38.41 -5.45 -22.28
C ALA A 267 39.69 -6.29 -22.12
N SER A 268 40.87 -5.67 -22.03
CA SER A 268 42.13 -6.40 -21.80
C SER A 268 42.31 -6.89 -20.36
N LEU A 269 41.92 -6.09 -19.35
CA LEU A 269 41.91 -6.49 -17.93
C LEU A 269 40.92 -7.64 -17.66
N ILE A 270 39.80 -7.67 -18.38
CA ILE A 270 38.82 -8.75 -18.32
C ILE A 270 39.34 -10.00 -19.04
N SER A 271 40.01 -9.86 -20.19
CA SER A 271 40.63 -11.00 -20.88
C SER A 271 41.68 -11.74 -20.03
N GLU A 272 42.41 -11.04 -19.15
CA GLU A 272 43.37 -11.67 -18.23
C GLU A 272 42.71 -12.32 -17.00
N THR A 273 41.50 -11.92 -16.62
CA THR A 273 40.79 -12.42 -15.43
C THR A 273 39.65 -13.40 -15.74
N ALA A 274 39.17 -13.44 -16.99
CA ALA A 274 38.03 -14.23 -17.45
C ALA A 274 38.32 -15.72 -17.72
N SER A 275 39.46 -16.25 -17.27
CA SER A 275 39.71 -17.71 -17.30
C SER A 275 38.86 -18.51 -16.30
N LEU A 276 37.97 -17.85 -15.53
CA LEU A 276 37.12 -18.47 -14.52
C LEU A 276 35.64 -18.07 -14.69
N ILE A 277 35.00 -18.66 -15.71
CA ILE A 277 33.62 -19.21 -15.66
C ILE A 277 32.50 -18.22 -15.20
N SER A 278 31.91 -17.47 -16.15
CA SER A 278 30.46 -17.15 -16.29
C SER A 278 30.16 -15.86 -17.10
N GLU A 279 31.17 -15.09 -17.50
CA GLU A 279 30.99 -13.76 -18.13
C GLU A 279 30.44 -13.76 -19.57
N THR A 280 30.48 -14.89 -20.28
CA THR A 280 30.10 -14.92 -21.71
C THR A 280 28.61 -14.70 -21.96
N ALA A 281 27.72 -15.19 -21.08
CA ALA A 281 26.28 -15.07 -21.28
C ALA A 281 25.76 -13.65 -21.02
N PHE A 282 26.30 -12.96 -20.00
CA PHE A 282 25.94 -11.57 -19.71
C PHE A 282 26.45 -10.63 -20.81
N GLN A 283 27.72 -10.77 -21.20
CA GLN A 283 28.32 -9.94 -22.25
C GLN A 283 27.63 -10.15 -23.60
N GLN A 284 27.36 -11.41 -24.00
CA GLN A 284 26.61 -11.69 -25.23
C GLN A 284 25.20 -11.08 -25.19
N LYS A 285 24.50 -11.18 -24.06
CA LYS A 285 23.17 -10.60 -23.91
C LYS A 285 23.21 -9.07 -23.92
N ALA A 286 24.22 -8.47 -23.31
CA ALA A 286 24.44 -7.02 -23.30
C ALA A 286 24.80 -6.49 -24.70
N HIS A 287 25.71 -7.16 -25.42
CA HIS A 287 26.02 -6.86 -26.82
C HIS A 287 24.78 -6.95 -27.71
N ASN A 288 24.01 -8.03 -27.61
CA ASN A 288 22.78 -8.19 -28.40
C ASN A 288 21.77 -7.08 -28.09
N LEU A 289 21.62 -6.70 -26.81
CA LEU A 289 20.69 -5.64 -26.40
C LEU A 289 21.13 -4.27 -26.90
N LEU A 290 22.42 -3.94 -26.81
CA LEU A 290 22.99 -2.71 -27.37
C LEU A 290 22.88 -2.67 -28.90
N ALA A 291 23.13 -3.80 -29.58
CA ALA A 291 22.98 -3.90 -31.03
C ALA A 291 21.52 -3.69 -31.49
N THR A 292 20.53 -4.22 -30.75
CA THR A 292 19.11 -3.94 -31.04
C THR A 292 18.73 -2.47 -30.83
N GLN A 293 19.55 -1.73 -30.07
CA GLN A 293 19.40 -0.30 -29.82
C GLN A 293 20.29 0.56 -30.75
N GLY A 294 20.98 -0.06 -31.72
CA GLY A 294 21.84 0.63 -32.69
C GLY A 294 23.22 1.04 -32.16
N ILE A 295 23.59 0.59 -30.94
CA ILE A 295 24.89 0.87 -30.32
C ILE A 295 25.84 -0.30 -30.64
N THR A 296 26.98 0.03 -31.23
CA THR A 296 28.01 -0.89 -31.72
C THR A 296 29.39 -0.42 -31.28
N GLU A 297 30.39 -1.30 -31.40
CA GLU A 297 31.80 -0.99 -31.08
C GLU A 297 32.35 0.19 -31.88
N GLU A 298 31.83 0.43 -33.08
CA GLU A 298 32.32 1.51 -33.96
C GLU A 298 31.69 2.88 -33.64
N ASN A 299 30.55 2.91 -32.95
CA ASN A 299 29.78 4.15 -32.72
C ASN A 299 29.46 4.44 -31.25
N TYR A 300 29.87 3.62 -30.29
CA TYR A 300 29.55 3.82 -28.87
C TYR A 300 30.09 5.15 -28.31
N GLN A 301 31.23 5.63 -28.81
CA GLN A 301 31.82 6.93 -28.44
C GLN A 301 31.05 8.13 -29.02
N GLN A 302 30.25 7.94 -30.08
CA GLN A 302 29.47 9.00 -30.70
C GLN A 302 28.21 9.36 -29.89
N PHE A 303 27.88 8.57 -28.87
CA PHE A 303 26.76 8.83 -27.95
C PHE A 303 27.09 9.85 -26.83
N GLU A 304 28.25 10.51 -26.88
CA GLU A 304 28.67 11.51 -25.88
C GLU A 304 27.88 12.85 -25.90
N TYR A 305 26.97 13.09 -26.84
CA TYR A 305 26.28 14.38 -26.94
C TYR A 305 24.75 14.28 -26.82
N PHE A 306 24.26 14.16 -25.58
CA PHE A 306 22.91 14.64 -25.23
C PHE A 306 22.81 15.26 -23.82
N SER A 307 23.94 15.52 -23.14
CA SER A 307 23.95 16.17 -21.82
C SER A 307 24.08 17.69 -21.86
N ASP A 308 24.59 18.28 -22.95
CA ASP A 308 24.82 19.73 -23.03
C ASP A 308 23.97 20.35 -24.14
N GLY A 309 22.80 20.88 -23.78
CA GLY A 309 22.04 21.70 -24.72
C GLY A 309 20.61 21.99 -24.31
N PHE A 310 20.41 22.75 -23.22
CA PHE A 310 19.32 23.74 -23.16
C PHE A 310 19.69 24.83 -22.13
N THR A 311 20.53 25.76 -22.56
CA THR A 311 20.45 27.14 -22.11
C THR A 311 19.12 27.70 -22.60
N THR A 312 18.20 27.93 -21.67
CA THR A 312 17.00 28.72 -21.91
C THR A 312 17.40 30.16 -22.26
N GLN A 313 17.35 30.50 -23.54
CA GLN A 313 17.20 31.90 -23.93
C GLN A 313 15.76 32.31 -23.62
N ASN A 314 15.62 33.12 -22.57
CA ASN A 314 14.43 33.91 -22.31
C ASN A 314 14.35 35.03 -23.36
N THR A 315 13.31 35.01 -24.18
CA THR A 315 12.63 36.19 -24.73
C THR A 315 11.14 35.93 -24.73
#